data_AF-A0A0C2NKZ6-F1
#
_entry.id   AF-A0A0C2NKZ6-F1
#
_cell.length_a   1.000
_cell.length_b   1.000
_cell.length_c   1.000
_cell.angle_alpha   90.00
_cell.angle_beta   90.00
_cell.angle_gamma   90.00
#
_symmetry.space_group_name_H-M   'P 1'
#
loop_
_entity.id
_entity.type
_entity.pdbx_description
1 polymer ?
#
loop_
_entity_poly.entity_id
_entity_poly.type
_entity_poly.pdbx_seq_one_letter_code
_entity_poly.pdbx_strand_id
1 'polypeptide(L)'
;MFAELINEFSYRIFGHLYESQNFSGNMAFNGIGLYFLMTSINFGLRGRSRLSLSHVLNNSFGEILNESTWRYRGHSKNWCELTNLMFEISSLNSVLYHACHFEKEYQNLLSELSQFHFQHFNISNKDEVKEILDQLAPGTVDKKSKHLFRNDLYDEKMMIYINTIAIHKSWYMPFDIGRKPKPKMFFEKIANHLYVSTMAQESKYRVFDDTQNNILFIPTYPNRLFAVIVTPNAGYNIKDTIKNFRWQNLQNYYQNSTMRTMNLTLPRFTIISKLNLVNTLKHFNITHLFLPHEADISDASNQSGHVKNLAQATVLDVNQSGFKVGVVTEADIVSDECNTDQNPDNTSSESTQFYVKKPFLLLVYSPHLQMILYTAAITDPSPSN
;
A
#
# COMPACT_ATOMS: atom_id res chain seq x y z
N MET A 1 1.31 6.09 19.64
CA MET A 1 2.66 5.48 19.69
C MET A 1 2.85 4.45 18.57
N PHE A 2 2.25 3.25 18.57
CA PHE A 2 2.51 2.24 17.53
C PHE A 2 2.08 2.64 16.09
N ALA A 3 0.84 3.11 15.92
CA ALA A 3 0.32 3.57 14.62
C ALA A 3 1.13 4.73 14.01
N GLU A 4 1.58 5.65 14.86
CA GLU A 4 2.40 6.80 14.48
C GLU A 4 3.75 6.37 13.92
N LEU A 5 4.40 5.37 14.53
CA LEU A 5 5.67 4.83 14.06
C LEU A 5 5.53 4.18 12.67
N ILE A 6 4.47 3.39 12.44
CA ILE A 6 4.21 2.79 11.13
C ILE A 6 3.89 3.86 10.10
N ASN A 7 3.07 4.85 10.44
CA ASN A 7 2.76 5.95 9.52
C ASN A 7 4.01 6.75 9.16
N GLU A 8 4.89 7.04 10.13
CA GLU A 8 6.14 7.76 9.89
C GLU A 8 7.11 6.95 9.03
N PHE A 9 7.29 5.66 9.35
CA PHE A 9 8.07 4.73 8.53
C PHE A 9 7.55 4.72 7.08
N SER A 10 6.24 4.53 6.92
CA SER A 10 5.59 4.41 5.62
C SER A 10 5.66 5.71 4.82
N TYR A 11 5.50 6.86 5.50
CA TYR A 11 5.61 8.19 4.91
C TYR A 11 7.02 8.44 4.35
N ARG A 12 8.08 8.13 5.12
CA ARG A 12 9.47 8.31 4.69
C ARG A 12 9.81 7.44 3.48
N ILE A 13 9.44 6.16 3.54
CA ILE A 13 9.69 5.20 2.46
C ILE A 13 8.93 5.61 1.20
N PHE A 14 7.64 5.93 1.31
CA PHE A 14 6.82 6.38 0.18
C PHE A 14 7.38 7.66 -0.46
N GLY A 15 7.74 8.65 0.36
CA GLY A 15 8.34 9.90 -0.11
C GLY A 15 9.63 9.68 -0.90
N HIS A 16 10.54 8.85 -0.36
CA HIS A 16 11.80 8.52 -1.05
C HIS A 16 11.57 7.74 -2.35
N LEU A 17 10.69 6.73 -2.34
CA LEU A 17 10.33 5.95 -3.54
C LEU A 17 9.83 6.87 -4.64
N TYR A 18 8.87 7.74 -4.33
CA TYR A 18 8.29 8.65 -5.31
C TYR A 18 9.30 9.69 -5.82
N GLU A 19 10.20 10.17 -4.95
CA GLU A 19 11.29 11.07 -5.34
C GLU A 19 12.31 10.39 -6.25
N SER A 20 12.68 9.14 -5.97
CA SER A 20 13.64 8.36 -6.77
C SER A 20 13.17 8.09 -8.20
N GLN A 21 11.85 8.08 -8.45
CA GLN A 21 11.26 8.01 -9.78
C GLN A 21 10.93 9.39 -10.37
N ASN A 22 11.55 10.46 -9.86
CA ASN A 22 11.36 11.84 -10.29
C ASN A 22 9.91 12.33 -10.24
N PHE A 23 9.12 11.88 -9.25
CA PHE A 23 7.72 12.27 -9.09
C PHE A 23 6.87 11.99 -10.35
N SER A 24 7.18 10.90 -11.04
CA SER A 24 6.53 10.53 -12.31
C SER A 24 5.82 9.20 -12.20
N GLY A 25 4.71 9.09 -12.93
CA GLY A 25 3.88 7.89 -12.98
C GLY A 25 3.04 7.68 -11.72
N ASN A 26 2.06 6.79 -11.87
CA ASN A 26 1.30 6.29 -10.74
C ASN A 26 2.22 5.43 -9.86
N MET A 27 2.04 5.54 -8.55
CA MET A 27 2.74 4.69 -7.59
C MET A 27 1.78 4.27 -6.52
N ALA A 28 1.89 3.01 -6.09
CA ALA A 28 1.15 2.52 -4.96
C ALA A 28 2.05 1.73 -4.03
N PHE A 29 1.76 1.81 -2.74
CA PHE A 29 2.60 1.31 -1.68
C PHE A 29 1.75 0.91 -0.47
N ASN A 30 2.06 -0.27 0.08
CA ASN A 30 1.45 -0.78 1.29
C ASN A 30 2.51 -0.77 2.41
N GLY A 31 2.55 0.35 3.14
CA GLY A 31 3.58 0.60 4.14
C GLY A 31 3.54 -0.37 5.33
N ILE A 32 2.35 -0.69 5.83
CA ILE A 32 2.16 -1.69 6.89
C ILE A 32 2.62 -3.10 6.46
N GLY A 33 2.35 -3.53 5.23
CA GLY A 33 2.83 -4.83 4.75
C GLY A 33 4.34 -4.86 4.54
N LEU A 34 4.97 -3.74 4.14
CA LEU A 34 6.43 -3.66 4.15
C LEU A 34 6.98 -3.72 5.58
N TYR A 35 6.35 -2.99 6.51
CA TYR A 35 6.74 -2.99 7.91
C TYR A 35 6.69 -4.41 8.50
N PHE A 36 5.64 -5.16 8.18
CA PHE A 36 5.50 -6.58 8.58
C PHE A 36 6.54 -7.47 7.93
N LEU A 37 6.75 -7.36 6.62
CA LEU A 37 7.81 -8.09 5.92
C LEU A 37 9.19 -7.83 6.54
N MET A 38 9.53 -6.57 6.82
CA MET A 38 10.80 -6.22 7.46
C MET A 38 10.89 -6.75 8.88
N THR A 39 9.80 -6.70 9.64
CA THR A 39 9.73 -7.29 10.98
C THR A 39 10.00 -8.80 10.92
N SER A 40 9.35 -9.49 9.99
CA SER A 40 9.52 -10.92 9.74
C SER A 40 10.98 -11.26 9.41
N ILE A 41 11.60 -10.50 8.51
CA ILE A 41 13.03 -10.64 8.21
C ILE A 41 13.88 -10.45 9.48
N ASN A 42 13.58 -9.43 10.30
CA ASN A 42 14.35 -9.11 11.50
C ASN A 42 14.48 -10.26 12.48
N PHE A 43 13.46 -11.11 12.61
CA PHE A 43 13.48 -12.28 13.50
C PHE A 43 14.55 -13.29 13.11
N GLY A 44 14.94 -13.31 11.84
CA GLY A 44 16.00 -14.17 11.34
C GLY A 44 17.39 -13.58 11.46
N LEU A 45 17.52 -12.31 11.84
CA LEU A 45 18.78 -11.59 11.81
C LEU A 45 19.49 -11.54 13.16
N ARG A 46 20.82 -11.50 13.12
CA ARG A 46 21.70 -11.17 14.25
C ARG A 46 22.65 -10.01 13.93
N GLY A 47 23.44 -9.63 14.93
CA GLY A 47 24.54 -8.67 14.79
C GLY A 47 24.14 -7.34 14.17
N ARG A 48 24.98 -6.85 13.24
CA ARG A 48 24.78 -5.56 12.56
C ARG A 48 23.55 -5.55 11.65
N SER A 49 23.22 -6.69 11.04
CA SER A 49 22.04 -6.81 10.19
C SER A 49 20.76 -6.53 10.98
N ARG A 50 20.61 -7.16 12.15
CA ARG A 50 19.46 -6.92 13.06
C ARG A 50 19.43 -5.49 13.58
N LEU A 51 20.58 -4.94 13.99
CA LEU A 51 20.65 -3.57 14.52
C LEU A 51 20.21 -2.53 13.50
N SER A 52 20.70 -2.65 12.26
CA SER A 52 20.34 -1.71 11.19
C SER A 52 18.84 -1.70 10.88
N LEU A 53 18.23 -2.89 10.84
CA LEU A 53 16.80 -3.03 10.58
C LEU A 53 15.95 -2.56 11.78
N SER A 54 16.35 -2.94 13.00
CA SER A 54 15.64 -2.58 14.24
C SER A 54 15.60 -1.07 14.45
N HIS A 55 16.69 -0.37 14.11
CA HIS A 55 16.74 1.10 14.15
C HIS A 55 15.71 1.74 13.21
N VAL A 56 15.57 1.24 11.98
CA VAL A 56 14.57 1.75 11.02
C VAL A 56 13.14 1.43 11.45
N LEU A 57 12.93 0.29 12.12
CA LEU A 57 11.67 -0.09 12.76
C LEU A 57 11.45 0.61 14.12
N ASN A 58 12.25 1.65 14.43
CA ASN A 58 12.20 2.48 15.63
C ASN A 58 12.28 1.69 16.96
N ASN A 59 12.96 0.53 16.97
CA ASN A 59 13.07 -0.35 18.14
C ASN A 59 11.74 -0.70 18.83
N SER A 60 10.61 -0.49 18.16
CA SER A 60 9.26 -0.80 18.66
C SER A 60 9.07 -2.29 18.97
N PHE A 61 10.02 -3.11 18.52
CA PHE A 61 10.12 -4.54 18.82
C PHE A 61 10.93 -4.87 20.06
N GLY A 62 11.67 -3.92 20.65
CA GLY A 62 12.34 -4.14 21.93
C GLY A 62 11.36 -4.60 23.00
N GLU A 63 10.12 -4.10 22.97
CA GLU A 63 9.03 -4.54 23.86
C GLU A 63 8.42 -5.90 23.48
N ILE A 64 8.36 -6.25 22.18
CA ILE A 64 7.94 -7.59 21.71
C ILE A 64 9.02 -8.66 22.03
N LEU A 65 10.28 -8.24 22.16
CA LEU A 65 11.45 -9.08 22.40
C LEU A 65 11.90 -9.13 23.87
N ASN A 66 11.48 -8.19 24.72
CA ASN A 66 11.93 -8.10 26.13
C ASN A 66 11.19 -9.04 27.10
N GLU A 67 10.19 -9.79 26.66
CA GLU A 67 9.81 -10.99 27.37
C GLU A 67 10.71 -12.12 26.87
N SER A 68 11.52 -12.66 27.78
CA SER A 68 12.64 -13.60 27.59
C SER A 68 12.32 -14.93 26.88
N THR A 69 11.24 -15.01 26.13
CA THR A 69 10.80 -16.18 25.39
C THR A 69 9.83 -15.75 24.28
N TRP A 70 10.35 -15.46 23.07
CA TRP A 70 9.53 -15.63 21.86
C TRP A 70 8.99 -17.08 21.74
N ARG A 71 9.64 -18.02 22.45
CA ARG A 71 9.21 -19.40 22.73
C ARG A 71 7.97 -19.54 23.63
N TYR A 72 7.45 -18.47 24.24
CA TYR A 72 6.28 -18.53 25.12
C TYR A 72 5.30 -17.41 24.74
N ARG A 73 4.36 -17.79 23.88
CA ARG A 73 2.98 -17.28 23.76
C ARG A 73 2.75 -15.78 23.49
N GLY A 74 1.84 -15.56 22.55
CA GLY A 74 0.90 -14.46 22.62
C GLY A 74 1.30 -13.30 21.73
N HIS A 75 0.88 -13.38 20.48
CA HIS A 75 0.73 -12.24 19.58
C HIS A 75 0.31 -11.01 20.41
N SER A 76 1.11 -9.94 20.42
CA SER A 76 0.65 -8.71 21.05
C SER A 76 -0.72 -8.37 20.46
N LYS A 77 -1.69 -8.00 21.30
CA LYS A 77 -3.07 -7.72 20.86
C LYS A 77 -3.10 -6.79 19.65
N ASN A 78 -2.19 -5.81 19.64
CA ASN A 78 -1.98 -4.88 18.54
C ASN A 78 -1.57 -5.61 17.25
N TRP A 79 -0.59 -6.52 17.27
CA TRP A 79 -0.18 -7.28 16.08
C TRP A 79 -1.34 -8.09 15.49
N CYS A 80 -2.08 -8.83 16.32
CA CYS A 80 -3.25 -9.59 15.86
C CYS A 80 -4.32 -8.70 15.23
N GLU A 81 -4.64 -7.57 15.85
CA GLU A 81 -5.64 -6.64 15.35
C GLU A 81 -5.23 -6.08 13.98
N LEU A 82 -3.96 -5.79 13.80
CA LEU A 82 -3.40 -5.29 12.55
C LEU A 82 -3.36 -6.32 11.45
N THR A 83 -2.90 -7.54 11.75
CA THR A 83 -2.90 -8.64 10.78
C THR A 83 -4.33 -8.96 10.35
N ASN A 84 -5.26 -9.03 11.30
CA ASN A 84 -6.68 -9.26 11.00
C ASN A 84 -7.24 -8.17 10.09
N LEU A 85 -6.96 -6.90 10.40
CA LEU A 85 -7.41 -5.80 9.56
C LEU A 85 -6.79 -5.87 8.15
N MET A 86 -5.50 -6.19 8.04
CA MET A 86 -4.83 -6.35 6.74
C MET A 86 -5.47 -7.45 5.89
N PHE A 87 -5.76 -8.62 6.47
CA PHE A 87 -6.45 -9.69 5.78
C PHE A 87 -7.92 -9.36 5.47
N GLU A 88 -8.58 -8.53 6.29
CA GLU A 88 -9.95 -8.06 6.04
C GLU A 88 -10.05 -7.09 4.86
N ILE A 89 -8.99 -6.32 4.60
CA ILE A 89 -8.98 -5.25 3.58
C ILE A 89 -8.28 -5.65 2.29
N SER A 90 -7.52 -6.75 2.32
CA SER A 90 -6.64 -7.10 1.21
C SER A 90 -6.35 -8.59 1.12
N SER A 91 -6.12 -9.03 -0.11
CA SER A 91 -5.46 -10.30 -0.38
C SER A 91 -3.95 -10.04 -0.29
N LEU A 92 -3.33 -10.54 0.78
CA LEU A 92 -1.91 -10.44 1.06
C LEU A 92 -1.25 -11.79 0.76
N ASN A 93 -0.22 -11.79 -0.09
CA ASN A 93 0.61 -12.95 -0.34
C ASN A 93 2.08 -12.58 -0.17
N SER A 94 2.74 -13.16 0.83
CA SER A 94 4.17 -12.98 1.05
C SER A 94 4.91 -14.26 0.72
N VAL A 95 5.81 -14.20 -0.25
CA VAL A 95 6.62 -15.34 -0.68
C VAL A 95 8.09 -15.05 -0.44
N LEU A 96 8.76 -16.01 0.19
CA LEU A 96 10.21 -16.05 0.30
C LEU A 96 10.74 -17.13 -0.64
N TYR A 97 11.35 -16.70 -1.72
CA TYR A 97 12.11 -17.58 -2.59
C TYR A 97 13.51 -17.76 -2.02
N HIS A 98 13.92 -19.00 -1.81
CA HIS A 98 15.23 -19.28 -1.22
C HIS A 98 15.93 -20.50 -1.80
N ALA A 99 17.25 -20.41 -1.88
CA ALA A 99 18.12 -21.54 -2.17
C ALA A 99 18.74 -22.16 -0.92
N CYS A 100 18.96 -21.36 0.13
CA CYS A 100 19.50 -21.84 1.41
C CYS A 100 18.42 -22.54 2.26
N HIS A 101 18.84 -23.45 3.13
CA HIS A 101 17.96 -24.09 4.11
C HIS A 101 17.52 -23.09 5.19
N PHE A 102 16.29 -23.20 5.69
CA PHE A 102 15.81 -22.44 6.85
C PHE A 102 15.41 -23.39 7.97
N GLU A 103 15.70 -23.00 9.21
CA GLU A 103 15.28 -23.78 10.37
C GLU A 103 13.74 -23.81 10.48
N LYS A 104 13.20 -24.98 10.82
CA LYS A 104 11.74 -25.19 10.87
C LYS A 104 11.04 -24.25 11.85
N GLU A 105 11.72 -23.91 12.95
CA GLU A 105 11.23 -22.96 13.96
C GLU A 105 11.00 -21.57 13.36
N TYR A 106 11.95 -21.09 12.54
CA TYR A 106 11.83 -19.82 11.82
C TYR A 106 10.73 -19.87 10.75
N GLN A 107 10.63 -20.98 10.01
CA GLN A 107 9.58 -21.15 9.00
C GLN A 107 8.18 -21.12 9.61
N ASN A 108 7.98 -21.81 10.74
CA ASN A 108 6.70 -21.83 11.45
C ASN A 108 6.34 -20.43 11.95
N LEU A 109 7.31 -19.70 12.53
CA LEU A 109 7.11 -18.34 13.00
C LEU A 109 6.62 -17.41 11.88
N LEU A 110 7.27 -17.42 10.72
CA LEU A 110 6.88 -16.54 9.62
C LEU A 110 5.52 -16.91 9.00
N SER A 111 5.22 -18.21 8.97
CA SER A 111 3.92 -18.72 8.55
C SER A 111 2.81 -18.22 9.48
N GLU A 112 3.03 -18.22 10.79
CA GLU A 112 2.05 -17.74 11.79
C GLU A 112 1.89 -16.21 11.80
N LEU A 113 3.00 -15.46 11.71
CA LEU A 113 2.96 -14.00 11.86
C LEU A 113 2.45 -13.26 10.62
N SER A 114 2.69 -13.84 9.44
CA SER A 114 2.61 -13.09 8.19
C SER A 114 2.22 -13.95 6.98
N GLN A 115 1.78 -15.20 7.20
CA GLN A 115 1.41 -16.14 6.15
C GLN A 115 2.48 -16.25 5.06
N PHE A 116 3.75 -16.28 5.46
CA PHE A 116 4.83 -16.47 4.48
C PHE A 116 4.76 -17.86 3.89
N HIS A 117 4.80 -17.91 2.56
CA HIS A 117 5.08 -19.12 1.83
C HIS A 117 6.56 -19.19 1.51
N PHE A 118 7.21 -20.23 2.01
CA PHE A 118 8.59 -20.55 1.66
C PHE A 118 8.58 -21.35 0.36
N GLN A 119 9.16 -20.77 -0.68
CA GLN A 119 9.32 -21.43 -1.96
C GLN A 119 10.80 -21.73 -2.17
N HIS A 120 11.16 -23.00 -2.02
CA HIS A 120 12.48 -23.44 -2.44
C HIS A 120 12.55 -23.40 -3.97
N PHE A 121 13.65 -22.89 -4.52
CA PHE A 121 13.89 -22.92 -5.97
C PHE A 121 15.28 -23.48 -6.26
N ASN A 122 15.41 -24.20 -7.37
CA ASN A 122 16.70 -24.70 -7.80
C ASN A 122 17.40 -23.65 -8.67
N ILE A 123 18.50 -23.08 -8.17
CA ILE A 123 19.32 -22.10 -8.91
C ILE A 123 19.87 -22.64 -10.23
N SER A 124 20.04 -23.96 -10.32
CA SER A 124 20.47 -24.61 -11.55
C SER A 124 19.41 -24.47 -12.66
N ASN A 125 18.15 -24.27 -12.28
CA ASN A 125 17.02 -24.07 -13.18
C ASN A 125 16.78 -22.56 -13.44
N LYS A 126 17.54 -21.99 -14.37
CA LYS A 126 17.43 -20.57 -14.74
C LYS A 126 16.05 -20.18 -15.25
N ASP A 127 15.30 -21.12 -15.82
CA ASP A 127 13.95 -20.88 -16.34
C ASP A 127 12.93 -20.70 -15.21
N GLU A 128 13.05 -21.48 -14.12
CA GLU A 128 12.22 -21.32 -12.92
C GLU A 128 12.43 -19.95 -12.26
N VAL A 129 13.69 -19.53 -12.12
CA VAL A 129 13.98 -18.19 -11.56
C VAL A 129 13.47 -17.10 -12.49
N LYS A 130 13.62 -17.26 -13.81
CA LYS A 130 13.09 -16.30 -14.77
C LYS A 130 11.56 -16.23 -14.74
N GLU A 131 10.87 -17.36 -14.59
CA GLU A 131 9.41 -17.39 -14.48
C GLU A 131 8.93 -16.70 -13.20
N ILE A 132 9.58 -16.93 -12.07
CA ILE A 132 9.32 -16.19 -10.82
C ILE A 132 9.49 -14.69 -11.07
N LEU A 133 10.58 -14.27 -11.73
CA LEU A 133 10.84 -12.87 -12.01
C LEU A 133 9.86 -12.26 -13.03
N ASP A 134 9.41 -13.04 -14.01
CA ASP A 134 8.44 -12.64 -15.04
C ASP A 134 7.00 -12.58 -14.47
N GLN A 135 6.63 -13.47 -13.54
CA GLN A 135 5.37 -13.43 -12.78
C GLN A 135 5.27 -12.17 -11.89
N LEU A 136 6.39 -11.63 -11.45
CA LEU A 136 6.45 -10.33 -10.79
C LEU A 136 6.33 -9.16 -11.75
N ALA A 137 6.42 -9.42 -13.06
CA ALA A 137 6.54 -8.42 -14.10
C ALA A 137 5.54 -8.58 -15.28
N PRO A 138 4.28 -9.08 -15.14
CA PRO A 138 3.36 -9.05 -16.27
C PRO A 138 2.95 -7.60 -16.63
N GLY A 139 3.18 -7.24 -17.90
CA GLY A 139 2.43 -6.24 -18.68
C GLY A 139 2.65 -4.74 -18.44
N THR A 140 3.00 -4.29 -17.23
CA THR A 140 2.93 -2.84 -16.86
C THR A 140 4.27 -2.21 -16.45
N VAL A 141 5.38 -2.85 -16.82
CA VAL A 141 6.72 -2.50 -16.34
C VAL A 141 7.43 -1.60 -17.35
N ASP A 142 7.67 -0.33 -16.96
CA ASP A 142 8.50 0.63 -17.71
C ASP A 142 9.86 0.01 -18.09
N LYS A 143 10.45 0.43 -19.21
CA LYS A 143 11.71 -0.13 -19.73
C LYS A 143 12.86 -0.06 -18.71
N LYS A 144 12.79 0.80 -17.70
CA LYS A 144 13.77 0.93 -16.62
C LYS A 144 13.73 -0.22 -15.61
N SER A 145 12.57 -0.85 -15.38
CA SER A 145 12.41 -1.95 -14.42
C SER A 145 12.69 -3.33 -15.03
N LYS A 146 12.91 -3.44 -16.34
CA LYS A 146 13.49 -4.64 -16.99
C LYS A 146 14.90 -4.98 -16.48
N HIS A 147 15.62 -4.02 -15.92
CA HIS A 147 16.93 -4.26 -15.31
C HIS A 147 16.86 -4.92 -13.93
N LEU A 148 15.68 -4.96 -13.29
CA LEU A 148 15.49 -5.58 -11.96
C LEU A 148 15.61 -7.10 -11.97
N PHE A 149 15.61 -7.72 -13.17
CA PHE A 149 15.42 -9.15 -13.38
C PHE A 149 16.47 -9.75 -14.33
N ARG A 150 17.66 -9.15 -14.43
CA ARG A 150 18.70 -9.66 -15.33
C ARG A 150 19.30 -10.99 -14.81
N ASN A 151 19.58 -11.88 -15.76
CA ASN A 151 20.02 -13.28 -15.62
C ASN A 151 21.46 -13.47 -15.07
N ASP A 152 22.16 -12.40 -14.72
CA ASP A 152 23.58 -12.39 -14.34
C ASP A 152 23.80 -12.49 -12.81
N LEU A 153 22.76 -12.89 -12.06
CA LEU A 153 22.67 -12.64 -10.61
C LEU A 153 22.39 -13.87 -9.73
N TYR A 154 22.49 -15.08 -10.26
CA TYR A 154 22.19 -16.30 -9.50
C TYR A 154 23.33 -16.65 -8.53
N ASP A 155 23.08 -16.51 -7.23
CA ASP A 155 23.97 -16.91 -6.14
C ASP A 155 23.28 -18.01 -5.32
N GLU A 156 23.95 -19.13 -5.08
CA GLU A 156 23.51 -20.28 -4.27
C GLU A 156 22.99 -19.92 -2.87
N LYS A 157 23.30 -18.70 -2.42
CA LYS A 157 22.99 -18.18 -1.09
C LYS A 157 22.00 -17.03 -1.10
N MET A 158 21.29 -16.82 -2.22
CA MET A 158 20.36 -15.70 -2.36
C MET A 158 18.95 -15.99 -1.85
N MET A 159 18.34 -14.94 -1.29
CA MET A 159 16.94 -14.89 -0.91
C MET A 159 16.23 -13.76 -1.65
N ILE A 160 15.00 -14.01 -2.10
CA ILE A 160 14.14 -13.01 -2.73
C ILE A 160 12.83 -12.95 -1.97
N TYR A 161 12.56 -11.79 -1.38
CA TYR A 161 11.33 -11.52 -0.65
C TYR A 161 10.35 -10.76 -1.52
N ILE A 162 9.11 -11.26 -1.56
CA ILE A 162 8.07 -10.70 -2.41
C ILE A 162 6.80 -10.58 -1.61
N ASN A 163 6.30 -9.35 -1.53
CA ASN A 163 5.00 -9.08 -0.95
C ASN A 163 4.03 -8.60 -2.02
N THR A 164 2.95 -9.33 -2.25
CA THR A 164 1.89 -8.98 -3.19
C THR A 164 0.62 -8.62 -2.42
N ILE A 165 0.06 -7.45 -2.71
CA ILE A 165 -1.13 -6.93 -2.03
C ILE A 165 -2.17 -6.51 -3.07
N ALA A 166 -3.37 -7.07 -2.99
CA ALA A 166 -4.53 -6.57 -3.70
C ALA A 166 -5.56 -6.05 -2.69
N ILE A 167 -6.01 -4.81 -2.83
CA ILE A 167 -6.96 -4.22 -1.88
C ILE A 167 -8.40 -4.42 -2.34
N HIS A 168 -9.23 -4.82 -1.39
CA HIS A 168 -10.64 -5.13 -1.61
C HIS A 168 -11.51 -4.47 -0.52
N LYS A 169 -12.26 -3.43 -0.89
CA LYS A 169 -13.27 -2.80 -0.03
C LYS A 169 -14.37 -2.13 -0.86
N SER A 170 -15.62 -2.31 -0.46
CA SER A 170 -16.74 -1.61 -1.09
C SER A 170 -16.90 -0.20 -0.54
N TRP A 171 -17.38 0.73 -1.36
CA TRP A 171 -17.89 2.00 -0.83
C TRP A 171 -19.01 1.75 0.17
N TYR A 172 -19.13 2.59 1.19
CA TYR A 172 -20.30 2.53 2.07
C TYR A 172 -21.57 2.87 1.30
N MET A 173 -21.48 3.88 0.43
CA MET A 173 -22.50 4.23 -0.56
C MET A 173 -21.88 4.11 -1.95
N PRO A 174 -22.17 3.03 -2.70
CA PRO A 174 -21.67 2.84 -4.06
C PRO A 174 -22.08 3.97 -4.98
N PHE A 175 -21.23 4.28 -5.96
CA PHE A 175 -21.64 5.11 -7.08
C PHE A 175 -22.68 4.35 -7.90
N ASP A 176 -23.57 5.07 -8.58
CA ASP A 176 -24.59 4.47 -9.44
C ASP A 176 -23.96 3.53 -10.48
N ILE A 177 -24.18 2.22 -10.29
CA ILE A 177 -23.65 1.15 -11.14
C ILE A 177 -24.38 1.12 -12.49
N GLY A 178 -25.67 1.50 -12.51
CA GLY A 178 -26.48 1.59 -13.72
C GLY A 178 -26.06 2.77 -14.62
N ARG A 179 -25.42 3.79 -14.04
CA ARG A 179 -24.88 4.92 -14.78
C ARG A 179 -23.48 4.61 -15.32
N LYS A 180 -23.37 4.58 -16.65
CA LYS A 180 -22.06 4.45 -17.32
C LYS A 180 -21.12 5.59 -16.93
N PRO A 181 -19.86 5.29 -16.58
CA PRO A 181 -18.82 6.29 -16.39
C PRO A 181 -18.69 7.20 -17.62
N LYS A 182 -18.44 8.48 -17.40
CA LYS A 182 -18.34 9.48 -18.48
C LYS A 182 -16.91 9.96 -18.64
N PRO A 183 -16.43 10.16 -19.88
CA PRO A 183 -15.13 10.78 -20.10
C PRO A 183 -15.16 12.23 -19.62
N LYS A 184 -14.19 12.62 -18.78
CA LYS A 184 -13.98 14.02 -18.38
C LYS A 184 -12.48 14.35 -18.36
N MET A 185 -12.15 15.64 -18.43
CA MET A 185 -10.77 16.14 -18.50
C MET A 185 -10.04 15.99 -17.17
N PHE A 186 -8.90 15.32 -17.18
CA PHE A 186 -7.94 15.24 -16.10
C PHE A 186 -6.65 15.95 -16.53
N PHE A 187 -6.17 16.89 -15.70
CA PHE A 187 -5.03 17.76 -15.98
C PHE A 187 -3.79 17.23 -15.29
N GLU A 188 -2.99 16.41 -15.98
CA GLU A 188 -1.71 15.89 -15.48
C GLU A 188 -0.75 17.04 -15.13
N LYS A 189 -0.69 18.06 -16.00
CA LYS A 189 0.06 19.32 -15.84
C LYS A 189 -0.77 20.48 -16.36
N ILE A 190 -0.37 21.73 -16.07
CA ILE A 190 -1.12 22.94 -16.46
C ILE A 190 -1.47 22.95 -17.96
N ALA A 191 -0.58 22.45 -18.83
CA ALA A 191 -0.76 22.44 -20.29
C ALA A 191 -1.20 21.10 -20.87
N ASN A 192 -1.18 20.01 -20.09
CA ASN A 192 -1.48 18.66 -20.58
C ASN A 192 -2.74 18.12 -19.90
N HIS A 193 -3.71 17.73 -20.71
CA HIS A 193 -4.92 17.07 -20.24
C HIS A 193 -5.17 15.77 -21.00
N LEU A 194 -5.84 14.85 -20.34
CA LEU A 194 -6.31 13.59 -20.89
C LEU A 194 -7.78 13.38 -20.52
N TYR A 195 -8.49 12.59 -21.31
CA TYR A 195 -9.87 12.21 -21.00
C TYR A 195 -9.85 10.89 -20.22
N VAL A 196 -10.37 10.92 -19.00
CA VAL A 196 -10.48 9.74 -18.15
C VAL A 196 -11.93 9.40 -17.88
N SER A 197 -12.18 8.10 -17.72
CA SER A 197 -13.46 7.59 -17.26
C SER A 197 -13.72 8.08 -15.83
N THR A 198 -14.84 8.75 -15.59
CA THR A 198 -15.20 9.27 -14.27
C THR A 198 -16.54 8.74 -13.80
N MET A 199 -16.60 8.42 -12.51
CA MET A 199 -17.82 8.14 -11.78
C MET A 199 -18.26 9.38 -11.01
N ALA A 200 -19.57 9.56 -10.86
CA ALA A 200 -20.13 10.71 -10.18
C ALA A 200 -21.33 10.33 -9.30
N GLN A 201 -21.41 10.92 -8.12
CA GLN A 201 -22.55 10.78 -7.22
C GLN A 201 -22.69 12.02 -6.34
N GLU A 202 -23.91 12.28 -5.89
CA GLU A 202 -24.20 13.28 -4.87
C GLU A 202 -24.39 12.58 -3.53
N SER A 203 -23.64 12.98 -2.51
CA SER A 203 -23.76 12.43 -1.17
C SER A 203 -23.17 13.37 -0.13
N LYS A 204 -23.27 13.00 1.14
CA LYS A 204 -22.68 13.73 2.26
C LYS A 204 -21.31 13.13 2.59
N TYR A 205 -20.26 13.95 2.48
CA TYR A 205 -18.89 13.53 2.79
C TYR A 205 -18.25 14.43 3.84
N ARG A 206 -17.27 13.88 4.55
CA ARG A 206 -16.36 14.65 5.40
C ARG A 206 -15.31 15.32 4.52
N VAL A 207 -15.16 16.63 4.67
CA VAL A 207 -14.17 17.44 3.94
C VAL A 207 -13.39 18.32 4.90
N PHE A 208 -12.09 18.38 4.68
CA PHE A 208 -11.18 19.30 5.35
C PHE A 208 -10.41 20.10 4.30
N ASP A 209 -10.49 21.42 4.39
CA ASP A 209 -9.76 22.34 3.52
C ASP A 209 -8.47 22.76 4.26
N ASP A 210 -7.34 22.18 3.89
CA ASP A 210 -6.01 22.59 4.36
C ASP A 210 -5.48 23.73 3.47
N THR A 211 -4.47 24.44 3.96
CA THR A 211 -3.76 25.49 3.22
C THR A 211 -3.26 25.03 1.85
N GLN A 212 -2.69 23.81 1.75
CA GLN A 212 -2.11 23.29 0.51
C GLN A 212 -2.98 22.26 -0.18
N ASN A 213 -3.97 21.67 0.49
CA ASN A 213 -4.72 20.53 -0.02
C ASN A 213 -6.21 20.58 0.35
N ASN A 214 -7.07 20.03 -0.52
CA ASN A 214 -8.43 19.63 -0.14
C ASN A 214 -8.46 18.13 0.14
N ILE A 215 -9.00 17.76 1.30
CA ILE A 215 -9.02 16.39 1.80
C ILE A 215 -10.48 15.93 1.88
N LEU A 216 -10.79 14.87 1.14
CA LEU A 216 -12.11 14.25 1.12
C LEU A 216 -12.03 12.85 1.73
N PHE A 217 -12.88 12.55 2.71
CA PHE A 217 -12.99 11.23 3.31
C PHE A 217 -14.26 10.53 2.79
N ILE A 218 -14.07 9.47 2.02
CA ILE A 218 -15.14 8.65 1.46
C ILE A 218 -15.25 7.38 2.31
N PRO A 219 -16.37 7.13 3.02
CA PRO A 219 -16.53 5.95 3.84
C PRO A 219 -16.59 4.66 2.99
N THR A 220 -15.98 3.59 3.49
CA THR A 220 -16.06 2.23 2.92
C THR A 220 -16.86 1.33 3.84
N TYR A 221 -17.53 0.30 3.34
CA TYR A 221 -18.27 -0.66 4.16
C TYR A 221 -17.33 -1.52 5.04
N PRO A 222 -17.59 -1.75 6.34
CA PRO A 222 -18.78 -1.39 7.13
C PRO A 222 -18.66 -0.06 7.92
N ASN A 223 -18.21 1.02 7.27
CA ASN A 223 -17.98 2.37 7.80
C ASN A 223 -16.89 2.48 8.89
N ARG A 224 -15.85 1.65 8.80
CA ARG A 224 -14.68 1.70 9.71
C ARG A 224 -13.43 2.30 9.08
N LEU A 225 -13.38 2.29 7.75
CA LEU A 225 -12.25 2.78 6.96
C LEU A 225 -12.72 3.81 5.96
N PHE A 226 -11.81 4.69 5.59
CA PHE A 226 -12.05 5.77 4.64
C PHE A 226 -11.04 5.69 3.51
N ALA A 227 -11.54 5.85 2.28
CA ALA A 227 -10.70 6.31 1.20
C ALA A 227 -10.53 7.82 1.33
N VAL A 228 -9.29 8.26 1.54
CA VAL A 228 -8.96 9.67 1.67
C VAL A 228 -8.39 10.15 0.35
N ILE A 229 -9.08 11.07 -0.31
CA ILE A 229 -8.61 11.73 -1.52
C ILE A 229 -7.98 13.06 -1.09
N VAL A 230 -6.68 13.22 -1.31
CA VAL A 230 -5.94 14.46 -1.03
C VAL A 230 -5.57 15.10 -2.36
N THR A 231 -6.20 16.24 -2.66
CA THR A 231 -5.96 16.98 -3.90
C THR A 231 -5.20 18.28 -3.60
N PRO A 232 -4.15 18.63 -4.37
CA PRO A 232 -3.46 19.90 -4.18
C PRO A 232 -4.35 21.09 -4.54
N ASN A 233 -4.29 22.15 -3.74
CA ASN A 233 -4.95 23.42 -3.99
C ASN A 233 -4.30 24.16 -5.18
N ALA A 234 -4.94 25.24 -5.64
CA ALA A 234 -4.36 26.11 -6.66
C ALA A 234 -2.98 26.63 -6.21
N GLY A 235 -2.00 26.57 -7.12
CA GLY A 235 -0.60 26.93 -6.82
C GLY A 235 0.26 25.76 -6.33
N TYR A 236 -0.34 24.65 -5.91
CA TYR A 236 0.37 23.45 -5.47
C TYR A 236 0.22 22.30 -6.48
N ASN A 237 1.11 21.32 -6.36
CA ASN A 237 1.08 20.09 -7.16
C ASN A 237 1.30 18.86 -6.26
N ILE A 238 1.21 17.66 -6.85
CA ILE A 238 1.36 16.41 -6.11
C ILE A 238 2.72 16.24 -5.42
N LYS A 239 3.80 16.81 -5.96
CA LYS A 239 5.11 16.78 -5.30
C LYS A 239 5.08 17.60 -4.00
N ASP A 240 4.39 18.74 -4.00
CA ASP A 240 4.19 19.54 -2.78
C ASP A 240 3.36 18.76 -1.76
N THR A 241 2.26 18.13 -2.21
CA THR A 241 1.44 17.26 -1.36
C THR A 241 2.28 16.15 -0.73
N ILE A 242 3.09 15.41 -1.50
CA ILE A 242 3.90 14.31 -0.97
C ILE A 242 4.95 14.79 0.04
N LYS A 243 5.55 15.96 -0.18
CA LYS A 243 6.57 16.53 0.73
C LYS A 243 5.98 17.15 1.99
N ASN A 244 4.78 17.73 1.92
CA ASN A 244 4.24 18.56 3.01
C ASN A 244 3.05 17.93 3.73
N PHE A 245 2.29 17.02 3.09
CA PHE A 245 1.15 16.35 3.70
C PHE A 245 1.61 15.31 4.73
N ARG A 246 1.68 15.73 5.99
CA ARG A 246 2.09 14.85 7.11
C ARG A 246 0.98 13.90 7.49
N TRP A 247 1.27 12.60 7.40
CA TRP A 247 0.33 11.52 7.71
C TRP A 247 -0.09 11.49 9.17
N GLN A 248 0.77 11.96 10.08
CA GLN A 248 0.48 12.09 11.51
C GLN A 248 -0.70 13.04 11.79
N ASN A 249 -0.93 14.02 10.92
CA ASN A 249 -2.04 14.98 11.07
C ASN A 249 -3.38 14.43 10.60
N LEU A 250 -3.42 13.25 9.99
CA LEU A 250 -4.63 12.74 9.34
C LEU A 250 -5.79 12.55 10.33
N GLN A 251 -5.51 12.17 11.56
CA GLN A 251 -6.51 12.10 12.62
C GLN A 251 -7.10 13.48 12.94
N ASN A 252 -6.26 14.52 12.99
CA ASN A 252 -6.72 15.89 13.22
C ASN A 252 -7.56 16.40 12.04
N TYR A 253 -7.15 16.10 10.81
CA TYR A 253 -7.94 16.44 9.61
C TYR A 253 -9.30 15.73 9.62
N TYR A 254 -9.33 14.46 10.04
CA TYR A 254 -10.58 13.71 10.17
C TYR A 254 -11.51 14.31 11.23
N GLN A 255 -10.99 14.58 12.44
CA GLN A 255 -11.79 15.13 13.55
C GLN A 255 -12.31 16.53 13.27
N ASN A 256 -11.51 17.37 12.63
CA ASN A 256 -11.88 18.75 12.28
C ASN A 256 -12.57 18.87 10.92
N SER A 257 -12.82 17.76 10.22
CA SER A 257 -13.55 17.77 8.96
C SER A 257 -15.02 18.15 9.17
N THR A 258 -15.60 18.81 8.17
CA THR A 258 -17.01 19.19 8.16
C THR A 258 -17.78 18.28 7.21
N MET A 259 -19.01 17.89 7.59
CA MET A 259 -19.91 17.15 6.70
C MET A 259 -20.51 18.12 5.68
N ARG A 260 -20.36 17.83 4.39
CA ARG A 260 -20.89 18.65 3.29
C ARG A 260 -21.61 17.78 2.27
N THR A 261 -22.76 18.23 1.79
CA THR A 261 -23.42 17.65 0.61
C THR A 261 -22.65 18.07 -0.63
N MET A 262 -22.12 17.11 -1.38
CA MET A 262 -21.28 17.36 -2.53
C MET A 262 -21.60 16.47 -3.70
N ASN A 263 -21.45 17.02 -4.90
CA ASN A 263 -21.41 16.25 -6.14
C ASN A 263 -19.95 15.85 -6.41
N LEU A 264 -19.62 14.62 -6.04
CA LEU A 264 -18.29 14.05 -6.20
C LEU A 264 -18.13 13.53 -7.63
N THR A 265 -17.09 13.97 -8.33
CA THR A 265 -16.62 13.34 -9.56
C THR A 265 -15.22 12.78 -9.33
N LEU A 266 -15.07 11.46 -9.42
CA LEU A 266 -13.84 10.70 -9.14
C LEU A 266 -13.46 9.86 -10.38
N PRO A 267 -12.20 9.89 -10.85
CA PRO A 267 -11.75 8.96 -11.87
C PRO A 267 -11.94 7.48 -11.48
N ARG A 268 -12.33 6.66 -12.45
CA ARG A 268 -12.24 5.20 -12.40
C ARG A 268 -10.88 4.81 -12.96
N PHE A 269 -10.11 4.00 -12.23
CA PHE A 269 -8.76 3.64 -12.63
C PHE A 269 -8.29 2.33 -11.98
N THR A 270 -7.32 1.70 -12.62
CA THR A 270 -6.60 0.54 -12.06
C THR A 270 -5.12 0.89 -11.96
N ILE A 271 -4.50 0.61 -10.83
CA ILE A 271 -3.06 0.79 -10.62
C ILE A 271 -2.45 -0.56 -10.30
N ILE A 272 -1.38 -0.86 -11.03
CA ILE A 272 -0.46 -1.96 -10.73
C ILE A 272 0.88 -1.30 -10.46
N SER A 273 1.36 -1.42 -9.22
CA SER A 273 2.67 -0.90 -8.83
C SER A 273 3.58 -2.05 -8.43
N LYS A 274 4.83 -1.99 -8.89
CA LYS A 274 5.86 -3.01 -8.65
C LYS A 274 7.12 -2.29 -8.21
N LEU A 275 7.44 -2.40 -6.93
CA LEU A 275 8.49 -1.66 -6.28
C LEU A 275 9.63 -2.61 -5.91
N ASN A 276 10.84 -2.30 -6.39
CA ASN A 276 12.06 -2.87 -5.81
C ASN A 276 12.53 -1.96 -4.68
N LEU A 277 12.65 -2.52 -3.49
CA LEU A 277 12.88 -1.76 -2.27
C LEU A 277 14.35 -1.80 -1.84
N VAL A 278 15.24 -2.54 -2.51
CA VAL A 278 16.65 -2.69 -2.12
C VAL A 278 17.36 -1.34 -2.01
N ASN A 279 17.31 -0.52 -3.06
CA ASN A 279 18.01 0.77 -3.08
C ASN A 279 17.42 1.75 -2.06
N THR A 280 16.09 1.76 -1.92
CA THR A 280 15.40 2.54 -0.90
C THR A 280 15.82 2.13 0.50
N LEU A 281 15.84 0.82 0.81
CA LEU A 281 16.22 0.33 2.12
C LEU A 281 17.70 0.59 2.42
N LYS A 282 18.58 0.49 1.42
CA LYS A 282 19.98 0.93 1.54
C LYS A 282 20.10 2.43 1.85
N HIS A 283 19.27 3.27 1.23
CA HIS A 283 19.20 4.71 1.55
C HIS A 283 18.80 4.94 3.01
N PHE A 284 17.95 4.08 3.58
CA PHE A 284 17.60 4.07 5.00
C PHE A 284 18.58 3.25 5.87
N ASN A 285 19.84 3.12 5.46
CA ASN A 285 20.92 2.45 6.20
C ASN A 285 20.77 0.93 6.44
N ILE A 286 19.86 0.26 5.73
CA ILE A 286 19.74 -1.19 5.74
C ILE A 286 20.61 -1.72 4.59
N THR A 287 21.91 -1.84 4.83
CA THR A 287 22.88 -2.25 3.80
C THR A 287 23.31 -3.70 3.95
N HIS A 288 23.73 -4.09 5.16
CA HIS A 288 24.29 -5.41 5.48
C HIS A 288 23.39 -6.57 5.04
N LEU A 289 22.06 -6.42 5.15
CA LEU A 289 21.06 -7.41 4.74
C LEU A 289 21.21 -7.85 3.27
N PHE A 290 21.69 -6.95 2.41
CA PHE A 290 21.78 -7.15 0.97
C PHE A 290 23.18 -7.57 0.48
N LEU A 291 24.11 -7.84 1.40
CA LEU A 291 25.52 -8.12 1.07
C LEU A 291 25.86 -9.58 1.41
N PRO A 292 26.39 -10.38 0.46
CA PRO A 292 26.64 -11.82 0.61
C PRO A 292 27.46 -12.26 1.82
N HIS A 293 28.32 -11.39 2.35
CA HIS A 293 29.24 -11.70 3.45
C HIS A 293 29.01 -10.85 4.71
N GLU A 294 27.98 -10.01 4.71
CA GLU A 294 27.66 -9.15 5.87
C GLU A 294 26.26 -9.41 6.43
N ALA A 295 25.39 -10.08 5.68
CA ALA A 295 24.10 -10.52 6.17
C ALA A 295 24.28 -11.64 7.20
N ASP A 296 23.91 -11.35 8.45
CA ASP A 296 23.90 -12.31 9.53
C ASP A 296 22.47 -12.81 9.75
N ILE A 297 22.17 -13.97 9.14
CA ILE A 297 20.87 -14.66 9.21
C ILE A 297 20.87 -15.84 10.19
N SER A 298 21.81 -15.87 11.14
CA SER A 298 22.06 -17.05 11.99
C SER A 298 20.92 -17.42 12.94
N ASP A 299 19.88 -16.59 13.10
CA ASP A 299 18.65 -16.98 13.81
C ASP A 299 17.65 -17.70 12.88
N ALA A 300 17.77 -17.54 11.57
CA ALA A 300 16.90 -18.18 10.57
C ALA A 300 17.52 -19.43 9.94
N SER A 301 18.85 -19.47 9.79
CA SER A 301 19.55 -20.55 9.10
C SER A 301 20.94 -20.78 9.66
N ASN A 302 21.37 -22.05 9.70
CA ASN A 302 22.77 -22.43 9.92
C ASN A 302 23.66 -22.20 8.68
N GLN A 303 23.08 -21.86 7.53
CA GLN A 303 23.81 -21.53 6.31
C GLN A 303 23.95 -20.01 6.17
N SER A 304 25.04 -19.57 5.54
CA SER A 304 25.19 -18.17 5.12
C SER A 304 24.20 -17.86 3.99
N GLY A 305 23.55 -16.70 4.06
CA GLY A 305 22.64 -16.23 3.02
C GLY A 305 22.48 -14.72 3.08
N HIS A 306 22.06 -14.12 1.97
CA HIS A 306 21.78 -12.69 1.91
C HIS A 306 20.52 -12.40 1.09
N VAL A 307 19.88 -11.27 1.38
CA VAL A 307 18.71 -10.84 0.61
C VAL A 307 19.22 -10.23 -0.68
N LYS A 308 18.93 -10.88 -1.80
CA LYS A 308 19.27 -10.33 -3.11
C LYS A 308 18.27 -9.28 -3.55
N ASN A 309 16.99 -9.54 -3.30
CA ASN A 309 15.92 -8.66 -3.69
C ASN A 309 14.78 -8.66 -2.66
N LEU A 310 14.15 -7.51 -2.53
CA LEU A 310 12.96 -7.30 -1.71
C LEU A 310 12.00 -6.44 -2.53
N ALA A 311 10.87 -7.03 -2.90
CA ALA A 311 9.91 -6.42 -3.80
C ALA A 311 8.51 -6.35 -3.19
N GLN A 312 7.77 -5.29 -3.55
CA GLN A 312 6.35 -5.17 -3.25
C GLN A 312 5.57 -4.95 -4.54
N ALA A 313 4.59 -5.80 -4.80
CA ALA A 313 3.61 -5.63 -5.86
C ALA A 313 2.27 -5.24 -5.26
N THR A 314 1.63 -4.20 -5.76
CA THR A 314 0.31 -3.78 -5.30
C THR A 314 -0.65 -3.62 -6.47
N VAL A 315 -1.88 -4.09 -6.28
CA VAL A 315 -2.98 -3.91 -7.24
C VAL A 315 -4.15 -3.21 -6.57
N LEU A 316 -4.66 -2.19 -7.23
CA LEU A 316 -5.87 -1.47 -6.80
C LEU A 316 -6.72 -1.16 -8.02
N ASP A 317 -7.99 -1.54 -7.98
CA ASP A 317 -8.99 -1.12 -8.95
C ASP A 317 -10.07 -0.29 -8.27
N VAL A 318 -10.19 0.98 -8.65
CA VAL A 318 -11.16 1.93 -8.13
C VAL A 318 -12.31 2.04 -9.13
N ASN A 319 -13.49 1.59 -8.75
CA ASN A 319 -14.69 1.57 -9.58
C ASN A 319 -15.96 1.97 -8.81
N GLN A 320 -17.13 1.89 -9.45
CA GLN A 320 -18.40 2.32 -8.84
C GLN A 320 -18.79 1.53 -7.59
N SER A 321 -18.34 0.29 -7.43
CA SER A 321 -18.64 -0.57 -6.27
C SER A 321 -17.64 -0.38 -5.13
N GLY A 322 -16.39 0.01 -5.44
CA GLY A 322 -15.34 0.16 -4.43
C GLY A 322 -13.93 0.02 -5.00
N PHE A 323 -13.04 -0.42 -4.11
CA PHE A 323 -11.77 -1.05 -4.42
C PHE A 323 -12.01 -2.53 -4.71
N LYS A 324 -12.14 -2.95 -5.97
CA LYS A 324 -12.40 -4.36 -6.33
C LYS A 324 -11.67 -4.76 -7.60
N VAL A 325 -10.62 -5.57 -7.46
CA VAL A 325 -9.88 -6.15 -8.59
C VAL A 325 -10.73 -7.24 -9.26
N GLY A 326 -11.17 -7.01 -10.50
CA GLY A 326 -11.60 -8.05 -11.46
C GLY A 326 -12.81 -8.91 -11.08
N VAL A 327 -13.89 -8.75 -11.85
CA VAL A 327 -15.21 -9.42 -11.79
C VAL A 327 -16.19 -8.75 -10.82
N VAL A 328 -16.98 -7.83 -11.36
CA VAL A 328 -18.31 -7.52 -10.83
C VAL A 328 -19.14 -8.78 -11.08
N THR A 329 -19.33 -9.62 -10.05
CA THR A 329 -20.28 -10.74 -10.15
C THR A 329 -21.70 -10.19 -10.12
N GLU A 330 -22.66 -10.82 -10.82
CA GLU A 330 -24.09 -10.43 -10.76
C GLU A 330 -24.65 -10.38 -9.32
N ALA A 331 -24.02 -11.08 -8.37
CA ALA A 331 -24.33 -10.98 -6.94
C ALA A 331 -24.04 -9.59 -6.33
N ASP A 332 -23.16 -8.78 -6.92
CA ASP A 332 -22.91 -7.38 -6.52
C ASP A 332 -24.00 -6.41 -7.02
N ILE A 333 -24.91 -6.89 -7.88
CA ILE A 333 -26.04 -6.12 -8.44
C ILE A 333 -27.27 -6.22 -7.53
N VAL A 334 -27.28 -7.13 -6.55
CA VAL A 334 -28.29 -7.14 -5.50
C VAL A 334 -27.93 -6.09 -4.47
N SER A 335 -28.12 -4.82 -4.85
CA SER A 335 -28.32 -3.76 -3.87
C SER A 335 -29.61 -4.10 -3.12
N ASP A 336 -29.48 -4.48 -1.85
CA ASP A 336 -30.58 -4.31 -0.91
C ASP A 336 -31.16 -2.92 -1.15
N GLU A 337 -32.45 -2.87 -1.46
CA GLU A 337 -33.25 -1.66 -1.47
C GLU A 337 -33.19 -1.08 -0.05
N CYS A 338 -32.13 -0.33 0.23
CA CYS A 338 -32.08 0.57 1.36
C CYS A 338 -33.11 1.65 1.05
N ASN A 339 -34.30 1.47 1.62
CA ASN A 339 -35.30 2.52 1.76
C ASN A 339 -34.59 3.79 2.21
N THR A 340 -34.35 4.68 1.26
CA THR A 340 -34.00 6.05 1.58
C THR A 340 -35.27 6.65 2.15
N ASP A 341 -35.29 6.89 3.45
CA ASP A 341 -36.20 7.86 4.06
C ASP A 341 -35.96 9.20 3.37
N GLN A 342 -36.70 9.44 2.29
CA GLN A 342 -36.83 10.74 1.67
C GLN A 342 -37.71 11.59 2.59
N ASN A 343 -37.08 12.15 3.62
CA ASN A 343 -37.58 13.39 4.20
C ASN A 343 -36.92 14.53 3.40
N PRO A 344 -37.67 15.25 2.53
CA PRO A 344 -37.13 16.40 1.84
C PRO A 344 -37.11 17.56 2.85
N ASP A 345 -36.06 17.63 3.66
CA ASP A 345 -35.69 18.91 4.24
C ASP A 345 -35.21 19.79 3.09
N ASN A 346 -36.17 20.57 2.56
CA ASN A 346 -35.98 21.67 1.63
C ASN A 346 -35.13 22.77 2.30
N THR A 347 -33.84 22.50 2.48
CA THR A 347 -32.83 23.54 2.52
C THR A 347 -32.02 23.38 1.25
N SER A 348 -32.28 24.28 0.30
CA SER A 348 -31.51 24.48 -0.94
C SER A 348 -30.07 24.84 -0.60
N SER A 349 -29.34 23.85 -0.11
CA SER A 349 -27.91 23.92 0.11
C SER A 349 -27.30 23.72 -1.27
N GLU A 350 -26.71 24.77 -1.84
CA GLU A 350 -25.97 24.68 -3.10
C GLU A 350 -25.01 23.48 -3.02
N SER A 351 -25.26 22.44 -3.82
CA SER A 351 -24.41 21.25 -3.78
C SER A 351 -23.02 21.63 -4.30
N THR A 352 -22.02 21.54 -3.43
CA THR A 352 -20.66 21.95 -3.77
C THR A 352 -20.01 20.87 -4.65
N GLN A 353 -19.40 21.25 -5.76
CA GLN A 353 -18.74 20.31 -6.66
C GLN A 353 -17.36 19.90 -6.11
N PHE A 354 -17.11 18.60 -5.96
CA PHE A 354 -15.76 18.06 -5.67
C PHE A 354 -15.28 17.27 -6.88
N TYR A 355 -14.51 17.90 -7.76
CA TYR A 355 -14.00 17.26 -8.97
C TYR A 355 -12.51 16.95 -8.88
N VAL A 356 -12.19 15.66 -8.77
CA VAL A 356 -10.82 15.13 -8.77
C VAL A 356 -10.26 15.12 -10.20
N LYS A 357 -9.74 16.28 -10.63
CA LYS A 357 -9.35 16.55 -12.01
C LYS A 357 -7.86 16.78 -12.22
N LYS A 358 -7.03 16.52 -11.22
CA LYS A 358 -5.57 16.73 -11.20
C LYS A 358 -4.92 15.62 -10.40
N PRO A 359 -3.59 15.40 -10.53
CA PRO A 359 -2.87 14.45 -9.72
C PRO A 359 -3.18 14.56 -8.23
N PHE A 360 -3.42 13.43 -7.58
CA PHE A 360 -3.91 13.36 -6.20
C PHE A 360 -3.32 12.15 -5.45
N LEU A 361 -3.32 12.22 -4.12
CA LEU A 361 -3.07 11.05 -3.28
C LEU A 361 -4.39 10.36 -2.93
N LEU A 362 -4.35 9.04 -2.94
CA LEU A 362 -5.37 8.17 -2.37
C LEU A 362 -4.76 7.46 -1.16
N LEU A 363 -5.41 7.55 0.00
CA LEU A 363 -5.06 6.78 1.19
C LEU A 363 -6.20 5.87 1.59
N VAL A 364 -5.90 4.69 2.14
CA VAL A 364 -6.88 3.90 2.91
C VAL A 364 -6.58 4.10 4.38
N TYR A 365 -7.49 4.74 5.11
CA TYR A 365 -7.28 5.21 6.47
C TYR A 365 -8.25 4.57 7.46
N SER A 366 -7.72 4.16 8.63
CA SER A 366 -8.51 3.76 9.79
C SER A 366 -8.43 4.84 10.87
N PRO A 367 -9.51 5.62 11.12
CA PRO A 367 -9.53 6.58 12.23
C PRO A 367 -9.47 5.90 13.60
N HIS A 368 -9.99 4.67 13.71
CA HIS A 368 -9.96 3.91 14.96
C HIS A 368 -8.52 3.59 15.38
N LEU A 369 -7.72 3.13 14.42
CA LEU A 369 -6.33 2.77 14.66
C LEU A 369 -5.36 3.92 14.41
N GLN A 370 -5.84 5.04 13.85
CA GLN A 370 -5.03 6.17 13.41
C GLN A 370 -3.93 5.77 12.41
N MET A 371 -4.23 4.85 11.49
CA MET A 371 -3.25 4.32 10.54
C MET A 371 -3.66 4.45 9.09
N ILE A 372 -2.63 4.64 8.26
CA ILE A 372 -2.73 4.54 6.82
C ILE A 372 -2.31 3.14 6.41
N LEU A 373 -3.28 2.39 5.89
CA LEU A 373 -3.10 1.01 5.47
C LEU A 373 -2.59 0.92 4.04
N TYR A 374 -2.86 1.94 3.22
CA TYR A 374 -2.42 1.98 1.83
C TYR A 374 -2.27 3.40 1.34
N THR A 375 -1.36 3.59 0.39
CA THR A 375 -1.10 4.88 -0.23
C THR A 375 -0.88 4.70 -1.72
N ALA A 376 -1.53 5.54 -2.51
CA ALA A 376 -1.21 5.70 -3.92
C ALA A 376 -1.10 7.17 -4.31
N ALA A 377 -0.14 7.47 -5.19
CA ALA A 377 -0.08 8.71 -5.95
C ALA A 377 -0.59 8.44 -7.36
N ILE A 378 -1.57 9.21 -7.79
CA ILE A 378 -2.23 9.07 -9.09
C ILE A 378 -1.90 10.30 -9.92
N THR A 379 -1.12 10.14 -10.97
CA THR A 379 -0.81 11.17 -11.95
C THR A 379 -1.53 10.97 -13.29
N ASP A 380 -1.90 9.73 -13.60
CA ASP A 380 -2.60 9.36 -14.81
C ASP A 380 -3.62 8.24 -14.53
N PRO A 381 -4.92 8.56 -14.38
CA PRO A 381 -5.96 7.54 -14.14
C PRO A 381 -6.46 6.84 -15.42
N SER A 382 -5.82 7.05 -16.58
CA SER A 382 -6.21 6.32 -17.80
C SER A 382 -5.96 4.81 -17.66
N PRO A 383 -6.71 3.97 -18.39
CA PRO A 383 -6.50 2.52 -18.36
C PRO A 383 -5.06 2.18 -18.74
N SER A 384 -4.44 1.28 -17.98
CA SER A 384 -3.15 0.68 -18.35
C SER A 384 -3.29 -0.03 -19.70
N ASN A 385 -2.62 0.46 -20.73
CA ASN A 385 -2.54 -0.18 -22.06
C ASN A 385 -1.82 -1.53 -22.03
#